data_AF-A0A914TQP2-F1
#
_entry.id   AF-A0A914TQP2-F1
#
_cell.length_a   1.000
_cell.length_b   1.000
_cell.length_c   1.000
_cell.angle_alpha   90.00
_cell.angle_beta   90.00
_cell.angle_gamma   90.00
#
_symmetry.space_group_name_H-M   'P 1'
#
loop_
_entity.id
_entity.type
_entity.pdbx_description
1 polymer ?
#
loop_
_entity_poly.entity_id
_entity_poly.type
_entity_poly.pdbx_seq_one_letter_code
_entity_poly.pdbx_strand_id
1 'polypeptide(L)'
;MCCDNFLEYASDYFHNSTEFWIGANSLEVQNIWEWTDGSAFDLKDWKKGEPRNGTDLRCVAAIMKDGYWKAESCFKQKPFICETSSDATITSTIKQSTTTITTKKPVPTTTSSASNYSIIVNCSTGWTYFEQTKSLYCIFDAPKGWQNGEDYCKNLGGHLASVHSDEENELLKTAKKL
;
A
#
# COMPACT_ATOMS: atom_id res chain seq x y z
N MET A 1 -10.94 4.99 -6.61
CA MET A 1 -10.59 4.50 -7.95
C MET A 1 -9.69 3.30 -7.71
N CYS A 2 -10.14 2.13 -8.17
CA CYS A 2 -9.42 0.87 -8.00
C CYS A 2 -8.33 0.77 -9.08
N CYS A 3 -7.42 -0.20 -8.96
CA CYS A 3 -6.22 -0.30 -9.79
C CYS A 3 -6.54 -0.69 -11.25
N ASP A 4 -7.19 0.21 -12.00
CA ASP A 4 -7.55 -0.02 -13.38
C ASP A 4 -6.36 0.29 -14.30
N ASN A 5 -5.96 -0.74 -15.03
CA ASN A 5 -4.92 -0.75 -16.05
C ASN A 5 -4.98 0.49 -16.95
N PHE A 6 -3.90 1.27 -16.97
CA PHE A 6 -3.57 2.12 -18.10
C PHE A 6 -2.29 1.61 -18.78
N LEU A 7 -2.52 0.84 -19.85
CA LEU A 7 -1.63 0.53 -20.98
C LEU A 7 -0.16 0.20 -20.65
N GLU A 8 0.08 -1.11 -20.61
CA GLU A 8 1.28 -1.78 -21.14
C GLU A 8 1.88 -1.00 -22.34
N TYR A 9 2.92 -0.19 -22.12
CA TYR A 9 4.00 0.14 -23.08
C TYR A 9 4.99 1.16 -22.48
N ALA A 10 5.81 0.72 -21.53
CA ALA A 10 7.14 1.28 -21.27
C ALA A 10 8.12 0.16 -20.86
N SER A 11 8.13 -0.87 -21.70
CA SER A 11 9.22 -1.79 -22.02
C SER A 11 10.41 -1.83 -21.05
N ASP A 12 10.54 -2.94 -20.31
CA ASP A 12 11.72 -3.79 -20.03
C ASP A 12 13.09 -3.20 -19.64
N TYR A 13 13.37 -1.91 -19.86
CA TYR A 13 14.61 -1.24 -19.51
C TYR A 13 14.58 -0.63 -18.09
N PHE A 14 13.40 -0.37 -17.53
CA PHE A 14 13.24 0.17 -16.17
C PHE A 14 13.09 -0.90 -15.07
N HIS A 15 12.79 -2.16 -15.42
CA HIS A 15 12.54 -3.23 -14.45
C HIS A 15 13.77 -3.63 -13.60
N ASN A 16 14.99 -3.42 -14.11
CA ASN A 16 16.20 -3.89 -13.44
C ASN A 16 16.66 -3.05 -12.22
N SER A 17 16.10 -1.85 -12.02
CA SER A 17 16.49 -0.95 -10.91
C SER A 17 15.31 -0.26 -10.22
N THR A 18 14.07 -0.62 -10.57
CA THR A 18 12.91 -0.03 -9.89
C THR A 18 12.85 -0.55 -8.46
N GLU A 19 12.71 0.37 -7.51
CA GLU A 19 12.63 0.12 -6.08
C GLU A 19 11.27 0.61 -5.59
N PHE A 20 10.54 -0.22 -4.85
CA PHE A 20 9.25 0.13 -4.28
C PHE A 20 9.31 0.16 -2.77
N TRP A 21 8.61 1.10 -2.14
CA TRP A 21 8.42 1.04 -0.69
C TRP A 21 7.57 -0.15 -0.27
N ILE A 22 8.02 -0.82 0.78
CA ILE A 22 7.32 -1.86 1.54
C ILE A 22 7.24 -1.43 3.01
N GLY A 23 6.44 -2.11 3.83
CA GLY A 23 6.13 -1.69 5.21
C GLY A 23 7.27 -1.86 6.21
N ALA A 24 8.39 -2.46 5.80
CA ALA A 24 9.53 -2.66 6.67
C ALA A 24 10.22 -1.33 6.99
N ASN A 25 10.50 -1.11 8.27
CA ASN A 25 11.16 0.09 8.74
C ASN A 25 11.86 -0.17 10.07
N SER A 26 12.65 0.78 10.53
CA SER A 26 13.24 0.73 11.87
C SER A 26 12.91 1.97 12.71
N LEU A 27 11.91 2.76 12.35
CA LEU A 27 11.71 4.15 12.81
C LEU A 27 11.66 4.32 14.33
N GLU A 28 11.07 3.36 15.04
CA GLU A 28 10.98 3.37 16.51
C GLU A 28 12.35 3.19 17.18
N VAL A 29 13.09 2.12 16.82
CA VAL A 29 14.38 1.80 17.44
C VAL A 29 15.44 1.50 16.39
N GLN A 30 16.60 2.16 16.49
CA GLN A 30 17.66 2.00 15.50
C GLN A 30 18.13 0.56 15.33
N ASN A 31 18.14 0.09 14.08
CA ASN A 31 18.53 -1.27 13.66
C ASN A 31 17.62 -2.39 14.19
N ILE A 32 16.46 -2.05 14.76
CA ILE A 32 15.39 -3.01 15.05
C ILE A 32 14.34 -2.83 13.95
N TRP A 33 14.13 -3.87 13.15
CA TRP A 33 13.27 -3.83 11.97
C TRP A 33 11.90 -4.43 12.27
N GLU A 34 10.86 -3.78 11.80
CA GLU A 34 9.46 -4.15 12.01
C GLU A 34 8.61 -3.80 10.79
N TRP A 35 7.45 -4.46 10.68
CA TRP A 35 6.44 -4.15 9.67
C TRP A 35 5.41 -3.16 10.22
N THR A 36 4.90 -2.27 9.37
CA THR A 36 3.89 -1.26 9.76
C THR A 36 2.53 -1.83 10.12
N ASP A 37 2.22 -3.04 9.66
CA ASP A 37 0.99 -3.77 9.95
C ASP A 37 1.04 -4.55 11.28
N GLY A 38 2.21 -4.57 11.95
CA GLY A 38 2.44 -5.27 13.22
C GLY A 38 2.67 -6.78 13.10
N SER A 39 2.81 -7.30 11.89
CA SER A 39 3.17 -8.70 11.63
C SER A 39 4.60 -9.02 12.08
N ALA A 40 4.92 -10.32 12.22
CA ALA A 40 6.24 -10.76 12.66
C ALA A 40 7.32 -10.50 11.59
N PHE A 41 8.48 -9.98 12.01
CA PHE A 41 9.63 -9.69 11.13
C PHE A 41 10.57 -10.90 11.00
N ASP A 42 10.04 -12.02 10.51
CA ASP A 42 10.74 -13.32 10.48
C ASP A 42 11.56 -13.55 9.20
N LEU A 43 11.01 -13.19 8.04
CA LEU A 43 11.71 -13.23 6.76
C LEU A 43 12.65 -12.03 6.64
N LYS A 44 13.83 -12.26 6.06
CA LYS A 44 14.90 -11.25 5.97
C LYS A 44 15.60 -11.33 4.61
N ASP A 45 14.89 -10.95 3.56
CA ASP A 45 15.40 -10.97 2.18
C ASP A 45 16.25 -9.75 1.85
N TRP A 46 17.21 -9.42 2.72
CA TRP A 46 18.12 -8.31 2.48
C TRP A 46 19.01 -8.59 1.27
N LYS A 47 19.21 -7.57 0.45
CA LYS A 47 20.25 -7.57 -0.57
C LYS A 47 21.59 -7.77 0.12
N LYS A 48 22.50 -8.52 -0.51
CA LYS A 48 23.86 -8.68 -0.01
C LYS A 48 24.50 -7.33 0.36
N GLY A 49 24.84 -7.17 1.65
CA GLY A 49 25.44 -5.94 2.19
C GLY A 49 24.44 -4.96 2.83
N GLU A 50 23.15 -5.30 2.86
CA GLU A 50 22.10 -4.56 3.55
C GLU A 50 21.62 -5.33 4.80
N PRO A 51 20.99 -4.65 5.78
CA PRO A 51 20.86 -3.20 5.86
C PRO A 51 22.21 -2.54 6.18
N ARG A 52 22.53 -1.43 5.49
CA ARG A 52 23.72 -0.63 5.83
C ARG A 52 23.50 0.14 7.13
N ASN A 53 24.55 0.23 7.94
CA ASN A 53 24.53 1.06 9.15
C ASN A 53 24.47 2.54 8.74
N GLY A 54 23.35 3.19 9.04
CA GLY A 54 23.13 4.62 8.82
C GLY A 54 21.99 5.12 9.70
N THR A 55 22.12 6.35 10.23
CA THR A 55 21.04 6.97 11.02
C THR A 55 19.90 7.48 10.15
N ASP A 56 20.15 7.70 8.86
CA ASP A 56 19.20 8.17 7.87
C ASP A 56 18.56 7.05 7.03
N LEU A 57 19.09 5.82 7.10
CA LEU A 57 18.60 4.65 6.36
C LEU A 57 17.61 3.85 7.22
N ARG A 58 16.37 4.34 7.31
CA ARG A 58 15.39 3.87 8.30
C ARG A 58 14.17 3.18 7.67
N CYS A 59 14.02 3.26 6.34
CA CYS A 59 12.89 2.72 5.60
C CYS A 59 13.37 1.73 4.54
N VAL A 60 12.54 0.74 4.21
CA VAL A 60 12.96 -0.38 3.35
C VAL A 60 12.27 -0.30 2.00
N ALA A 61 13.07 -0.48 0.94
CA ALA A 61 12.57 -0.66 -0.41
C ALA A 61 12.89 -2.09 -0.92
N ALA A 62 11.92 -2.71 -1.59
CA ALA A 62 12.12 -3.94 -2.35
C ALA A 62 12.58 -3.62 -3.78
N ILE A 63 13.54 -4.39 -4.28
CA ILE A 63 14.09 -4.23 -5.64
C ILE A 63 13.32 -5.15 -6.59
N MET A 64 12.70 -4.57 -7.62
CA MET A 64 11.85 -5.32 -8.57
C MET A 64 12.56 -6.49 -9.25
N LYS A 65 13.85 -6.33 -9.51
CA LYS A 65 14.65 -7.29 -10.29
C LYS A 65 14.76 -8.65 -9.60
N ASP A 66 15.02 -8.66 -8.30
CA ASP A 66 15.38 -9.85 -7.54
C ASP A 66 14.55 -10.03 -6.27
N GLY A 67 13.76 -9.03 -5.86
CA GLY A 67 12.92 -9.06 -4.66
C GLY A 67 13.66 -8.73 -3.39
N TYR A 68 14.98 -8.47 -3.47
CA TYR A 68 15.76 -8.19 -2.27
C TYR A 68 15.52 -6.79 -1.74
N TRP A 69 15.65 -6.67 -0.43
CA TRP A 69 15.37 -5.47 0.32
C TRP A 69 16.64 -4.66 0.57
N LYS A 70 16.48 -3.34 0.68
CA LYS A 70 17.57 -2.43 1.08
C LYS A 70 17.05 -1.33 1.99
N ALA A 71 17.89 -0.90 2.93
CA ALA A 71 17.61 0.27 3.74
C ALA A 71 17.90 1.55 2.92
N GLU A 72 17.01 2.53 3.06
CA GLU A 72 17.05 3.77 2.28
C GLU A 72 16.53 4.95 3.11
N SER A 73 16.87 6.16 2.66
CA SER A 73 16.31 7.37 3.24
C SER A 73 14.81 7.45 2.98
N CYS A 74 14.02 7.55 4.05
CA CYS A 74 12.55 7.60 4.02
C CYS A 74 11.99 8.75 3.15
N PHE A 75 12.78 9.79 2.90
CA PHE A 75 12.37 10.95 2.10
C PHE A 75 12.53 10.76 0.60
N LYS A 76 13.20 9.69 0.15
CA LYS A 76 13.30 9.36 -1.27
C LYS A 76 11.89 9.15 -1.84
N GLN A 77 11.64 9.72 -3.01
CA GLN A 77 10.39 9.52 -3.72
C GLN A 77 10.48 8.22 -4.49
N LYS A 78 9.64 7.25 -4.15
CA LYS A 78 9.56 5.95 -4.83
C LYS A 78 8.11 5.54 -5.04
N PRO A 79 7.83 4.76 -6.08
CA PRO A 79 6.58 4.01 -6.12
C PRO A 79 6.49 3.09 -4.90
N PHE A 80 5.30 2.60 -4.58
CA PHE A 80 5.06 1.87 -3.33
C PHE A 80 3.98 0.81 -3.49
N ILE A 81 4.04 -0.23 -2.67
CA ILE A 81 3.09 -1.34 -2.71
C ILE A 81 2.21 -1.27 -1.48
N CYS A 82 0.89 -1.21 -1.68
CA CYS A 82 -0.05 -1.39 -0.59
C CYS A 82 -0.49 -2.85 -0.51
N GLU A 83 -0.77 -3.30 0.71
CA GLU A 83 -1.39 -4.55 1.06
C GLU A 83 -2.67 -4.29 1.87
N THR A 84 -3.75 -5.02 1.58
CA THR A 84 -4.96 -5.04 2.41
C THR A 84 -5.50 -6.46 2.52
N SER A 85 -6.19 -6.78 3.61
CA SER A 85 -6.90 -8.05 3.74
C SER A 85 -8.09 -8.11 2.77
N SER A 86 -8.32 -9.25 2.12
CA SER A 86 -9.53 -9.48 1.31
C SER A 86 -10.79 -9.55 2.17
N ASP A 87 -10.65 -9.85 3.46
CA ASP A 87 -11.73 -9.91 4.44
C ASP A 87 -11.96 -8.55 5.12
N ALA A 88 -11.17 -7.52 4.79
CA ALA A 88 -11.44 -6.15 5.18
C ALA A 88 -12.75 -5.72 4.51
N THR A 89 -13.86 -6.01 5.18
CA THR A 89 -15.15 -5.41 4.90
C THR A 89 -14.91 -3.92 4.80
N ILE A 90 -15.04 -3.39 3.59
CA ILE A 90 -14.95 -1.96 3.32
C ILE A 90 -16.13 -1.32 4.02
N THR A 91 -16.02 -1.17 5.33
CA THR A 91 -16.75 -0.19 6.10
C THR A 91 -16.03 1.12 5.82
N SER A 92 -16.08 1.52 4.55
CA SER A 92 -16.00 2.93 4.21
C SER A 92 -17.15 3.55 4.97
N THR A 93 -16.88 3.94 6.21
CA THR A 93 -17.51 5.11 6.78
C THR A 93 -17.08 6.21 5.83
N ILE A 94 -17.87 6.39 4.78
CA ILE A 94 -18.21 7.71 4.31
C ILE A 94 -18.61 8.44 5.59
N LYS A 95 -17.63 9.01 6.28
CA LYS A 95 -17.80 10.26 7.00
C LYS A 95 -18.16 11.22 5.87
N GLN A 96 -19.41 11.14 5.48
CA GLN A 96 -20.07 12.15 4.70
C GLN A 96 -19.94 13.37 5.58
N SER A 97 -18.90 14.17 5.32
CA SER A 97 -18.77 15.50 5.83
C SER A 97 -20.07 16.16 5.45
N THR A 98 -20.98 16.20 6.42
CA THR A 98 -22.26 16.85 6.28
C THR A 98 -21.88 18.31 6.35
N THR A 99 -21.60 18.91 5.20
CA THR A 99 -21.53 20.36 5.09
C THR A 99 -22.94 20.85 5.33
N THR A 100 -23.26 21.13 6.60
CA THR A 100 -24.47 21.85 6.98
C THR A 100 -24.42 23.21 6.29
N ILE A 101 -25.08 23.31 5.13
CA ILE A 101 -25.37 24.59 4.50
C ILE A 101 -26.51 25.21 5.31
N THR A 102 -26.17 26.09 6.24
CA THR A 102 -27.14 26.86 7.03
C THR A 102 -27.81 27.91 6.14
N THR A 103 -28.95 27.59 5.54
CA THR A 103 -29.84 28.57 4.90
C THR A 103 -31.05 28.84 5.80
N LYS A 104 -31.21 30.11 6.20
CA LYS A 104 -32.28 30.62 7.07
C LYS A 104 -33.64 30.72 6.36
N LYS A 105 -34.17 29.63 5.81
CA LYS A 105 -35.56 29.62 5.30
C LYS A 105 -36.19 28.21 5.39
N PRO A 106 -37.39 28.07 5.96
CA PRO A 106 -38.07 26.78 6.03
C PRO A 106 -38.61 26.42 4.64
N VAL A 107 -38.20 25.25 4.13
CA VAL A 107 -38.73 24.62 2.91
C VAL A 107 -39.16 23.19 3.28
N PRO A 108 -40.25 22.65 2.69
CA PRO A 108 -40.89 21.44 3.19
C PRO A 108 -40.01 20.20 3.07
N THR A 109 -40.07 19.37 4.11
CA THR A 109 -39.35 18.11 4.31
C THR A 109 -39.81 17.05 3.31
N THR A 110 -38.90 16.61 2.43
CA THR A 110 -39.07 15.36 1.68
C THR A 110 -38.21 14.28 2.34
N THR A 111 -38.88 13.31 2.95
CA THR A 111 -38.30 12.12 3.58
C THR A 111 -37.66 11.23 2.52
N SER A 112 -36.33 11.25 2.39
CA SER A 112 -35.60 10.25 1.60
C SER A 112 -35.20 9.11 2.52
N SER A 113 -35.89 7.98 2.37
CA SER A 113 -35.60 6.70 3.02
C SER A 113 -34.16 6.27 2.78
N ALA A 114 -33.45 5.92 3.86
CA ALA A 114 -32.12 5.33 3.81
C ALA A 114 -32.19 3.94 3.15
N SER A 115 -31.79 3.84 1.88
CA SER A 115 -31.50 2.56 1.26
C SER A 115 -30.11 2.10 1.70
N ASN A 116 -30.04 1.05 2.53
CA ASN A 116 -28.81 0.30 2.78
C ASN A 116 -28.40 -0.42 1.49
N TYR A 117 -27.75 0.30 0.59
CA TYR A 117 -27.07 -0.30 -0.54
C TYR A 117 -25.67 -0.66 -0.08
N SER A 118 -25.39 -1.95 0.08
CA SER A 118 -24.03 -2.47 0.18
C SER A 118 -23.37 -2.26 -1.18
N ILE A 119 -22.78 -1.08 -1.40
CA ILE A 119 -21.87 -0.86 -2.52
C ILE A 119 -20.63 -1.69 -2.17
N ILE A 120 -20.59 -2.92 -2.66
CA ILE A 120 -19.33 -3.66 -2.78
C ILE A 120 -18.49 -2.80 -3.72
N VAL A 121 -17.61 -1.98 -3.15
CA VAL A 121 -16.60 -1.29 -3.93
C VAL A 121 -15.71 -2.40 -4.45
N ASN A 122 -15.96 -2.83 -5.69
CA ASN A 122 -15.09 -3.75 -6.41
C ASN A 122 -13.75 -3.05 -6.66
N CYS A 123 -12.91 -2.98 -5.63
CA CYS A 123 -11.48 -2.85 -5.80
C CYS A 123 -10.80 -4.19 -6.08
N SER A 124 -11.58 -5.26 -6.21
CA SER A 124 -11.14 -6.53 -6.79
C SER A 124 -10.68 -6.41 -8.26
N THR A 125 -11.22 -5.46 -9.03
CA THR A 125 -10.66 -5.12 -10.35
C THR A 125 -9.42 -4.26 -10.15
N GLY A 126 -8.25 -4.91 -10.08
CA GLY A 126 -6.96 -4.24 -10.13
C GLY A 126 -5.91 -4.72 -9.13
N TRP A 127 -6.30 -5.36 -8.04
CA TRP A 127 -5.36 -5.85 -7.05
C TRP A 127 -4.96 -7.30 -7.37
N THR A 128 -3.72 -7.64 -7.07
CA THR A 128 -3.22 -9.02 -7.13
C THR A 128 -3.57 -9.72 -5.83
N TYR A 129 -4.35 -10.80 -5.90
CA TYR A 129 -4.75 -11.60 -4.73
C TYR A 129 -3.72 -12.69 -4.44
N PHE A 130 -3.30 -12.80 -3.19
CA PHE A 130 -2.48 -13.89 -2.69
C PHE A 130 -3.32 -14.80 -1.81
N GLU A 131 -3.54 -16.03 -2.25
CA GLU A 131 -4.47 -16.96 -1.62
C GLU A 131 -3.99 -17.44 -0.24
N GLN A 132 -2.68 -17.56 -0.05
CA GLN A 132 -2.05 -18.06 1.17
C GLN A 132 -2.35 -17.18 2.39
N THR A 133 -2.28 -15.86 2.23
CA THR A 133 -2.54 -14.87 3.29
C THR A 133 -3.92 -14.24 3.18
N LYS A 134 -4.62 -14.48 2.07
CA LYS A 134 -5.85 -13.75 1.68
C LYS A 134 -5.63 -12.24 1.60
N SER A 135 -4.44 -11.83 1.18
CA SER A 135 -4.09 -10.43 1.00
C SER A 135 -4.26 -10.00 -0.46
N LEU A 136 -4.52 -8.71 -0.65
CA LEU A 136 -4.58 -8.03 -1.93
C LEU A 136 -3.41 -7.05 -2.00
N TYR A 137 -2.68 -7.04 -3.11
CA TYR A 137 -1.54 -6.14 -3.35
C TYR A 137 -1.76 -5.26 -4.58
N CYS A 138 -1.32 -4.00 -4.51
CA CYS A 138 -1.31 -3.10 -5.66
C CYS A 138 -0.12 -2.14 -5.59
N ILE A 139 0.54 -1.93 -6.74
CA ILE A 139 1.65 -1.00 -6.90
C ILE A 139 1.10 0.36 -7.34
N PHE A 140 1.52 1.42 -6.66
CA PHE A 140 1.24 2.81 -7.03
C PHE A 140 2.52 3.45 -7.59
N ASP A 141 2.51 3.83 -8.87
CA ASP A 141 3.70 4.36 -9.54
C ASP A 141 3.95 5.83 -9.23
N ALA A 142 2.93 6.58 -8.77
CA ALA A 142 3.08 7.97 -8.34
C ALA A 142 3.98 8.06 -7.10
N PRO A 143 5.24 8.52 -7.24
CA PRO A 143 6.23 8.30 -6.21
C PRO A 143 5.98 9.17 -4.97
N LYS A 144 6.23 8.59 -3.79
CA LYS A 144 6.06 9.22 -2.48
C LYS A 144 7.25 8.95 -1.57
N GLY A 145 7.41 9.77 -0.54
CA GLY A 145 8.22 9.39 0.62
C GLY A 145 7.56 8.22 1.36
N TRP A 146 8.34 7.43 2.08
CA TRP A 146 7.88 6.19 2.71
C TRP A 146 6.66 6.43 3.62
N GLN A 147 6.72 7.44 4.50
CA GLN A 147 5.59 7.76 5.41
C GLN A 147 4.33 8.17 4.63
N ASN A 148 4.48 8.94 3.55
CA ASN A 148 3.35 9.35 2.72
C ASN A 148 2.76 8.17 1.93
N GLY A 149 3.57 7.15 1.61
CA GLY A 149 3.10 5.88 1.04
C GLY A 149 2.30 5.07 2.05
N GLU A 150 2.83 4.92 3.27
CA GLU A 150 2.14 4.27 4.39
C GLU A 150 0.81 4.95 4.73
N ASP A 151 0.78 6.27 4.84
CA ASP A 151 -0.46 7.02 5.08
C ASP A 151 -1.46 6.82 3.94
N TYR A 152 -0.99 6.70 2.71
CA TYR A 152 -1.84 6.41 1.56
C TYR A 152 -2.45 5.01 1.64
N CYS A 153 -1.66 3.98 1.96
CA CYS A 153 -2.17 2.62 2.13
C CYS A 153 -3.15 2.49 3.30
N LYS A 154 -2.86 3.18 4.42
CA LYS A 154 -3.79 3.30 5.57
C LYS A 154 -5.14 3.89 5.17
N ASN A 155 -5.13 4.93 4.32
CA ASN A 155 -6.37 5.52 3.81
C ASN A 155 -7.16 4.58 2.89
N LEU A 156 -6.53 3.53 2.35
CA LEU A 156 -7.18 2.46 1.59
C LEU A 156 -7.64 1.28 2.47
N GLY A 157 -7.43 1.35 3.79
CA GLY A 157 -7.79 0.29 4.73
C GLY A 157 -6.73 -0.80 4.88
N GLY A 158 -5.49 -0.53 4.46
CA GLY A 158 -4.37 -1.45 4.54
C GLY A 158 -3.08 -0.79 5.03
N HIS A 159 -1.94 -1.36 4.67
CA HIS A 159 -0.61 -0.85 4.99
C HIS A 159 0.30 -0.94 3.78
N LEU A 160 1.50 -0.34 3.83
CA LEU A 160 2.54 -0.76 2.91
C LEU A 160 2.79 -2.27 3.08
N ALA A 161 3.05 -2.95 1.96
CA ALA A 161 3.11 -4.41 1.93
C ALA A 161 4.12 -4.99 2.92
N SER A 162 3.68 -6.03 3.64
CA SER A 162 4.54 -6.93 4.39
C SER A 162 5.02 -8.07 3.47
N VAL A 163 6.08 -8.78 3.87
CA VAL A 163 6.59 -9.94 3.13
C VAL A 163 7.02 -11.02 4.10
N HIS A 164 6.42 -12.20 3.97
CA HIS A 164 6.52 -13.32 4.90
C HIS A 164 6.90 -14.64 4.23
N SER A 165 6.89 -14.71 2.89
CA SER A 165 7.41 -15.87 2.17
C SER A 165 8.07 -15.51 0.83
N ASP A 166 8.87 -16.43 0.31
CA ASP A 166 9.50 -16.29 -1.01
C ASP A 166 8.41 -16.17 -2.10
N GLU A 167 7.32 -16.94 -1.99
CA GLU A 167 6.20 -16.89 -2.94
C GLU A 167 5.48 -15.54 -2.94
N GLU A 168 5.33 -14.94 -1.76
CA GLU A 168 4.78 -13.59 -1.62
C GLU A 168 5.70 -12.55 -2.26
N ASN A 169 7.00 -12.65 -2.02
CA ASN A 169 8.01 -11.77 -2.61
C ASN A 169 8.02 -11.87 -4.15
N GLU A 170 7.88 -13.09 -4.71
CA GLU A 170 7.71 -13.29 -6.15
C GLU A 170 6.40 -12.67 -6.68
N LEU A 171 5.31 -12.77 -5.92
CA LEU A 171 4.04 -12.17 -6.29
C LEU A 171 4.14 -10.64 -6.39
N LEU A 172 4.82 -9.98 -5.45
CA LEU A 172 5.00 -8.52 -5.46
C LEU A 172 5.70 -8.01 -6.73
N LYS A 173 6.59 -8.80 -7.33
CA LYS A 173 7.28 -8.45 -8.60
C LYS A 173 6.31 -8.38 -9.78
N THR A 174 5.21 -9.10 -9.68
CA THR A 174 4.17 -9.22 -10.72
C THR A 174 2.91 -8.42 -10.39
N ALA A 175 2.89 -7.71 -9.25
CA ALA A 175 1.74 -6.94 -8.84
C ALA A 175 1.42 -5.83 -9.85
N LYS A 176 0.12 -5.59 -10.05
CA LYS A 176 -0.37 -4.60 -11.02
C LYS A 176 0.00 -3.18 -10.60
N LYS A 177 0.31 -2.34 -11.58
CA LYS A 177 0.71 -0.93 -11.42
C LYS A 177 -0.44 0.04 -11.69
N LEU A 178 -0.40 1.18 -11.00
CA LEU A 178 -1.29 2.33 -11.11
C LEU A 178 -0.54 3.61 -11.47
#